data_AF-A0A6A4YV75-F1
#
_entry.id   AF-A0A6A4YV75-F1
#
_cell.length_a   1.000
_cell.length_b   1.000
_cell.length_c   1.000
_cell.angle_alpha   90.00
_cell.angle_beta   90.00
_cell.angle_gamma   90.00
#
_symmetry.space_group_name_H-M   'P 1'
#
loop_
_entity.id
_entity.type
_entity.pdbx_description
1 polymer ?
#
loop_
_entity_poly.entity_id
_entity_poly.type
_entity_poly.pdbx_seq_one_letter_code
_entity_poly.pdbx_strand_id
1 'polypeptide(L)'
;MTTSSTWWAIPVTVASVVALAYALVQLTVEPESVQKKRHAMHVLSEVQNISDTVVAKLDVLEVDVHHLLDSAKADSPNDVPLNSYYHFDSTGKKLKSKWDSYDVDAELDKVDDDTSSPRRPTSSPDQLRRKVGELEHEFEAILAYLDTVRGDEEVRIVRKQLVGAINDTYLVTLDRLKGQLA
;
A
#
# COMPACT_ATOMS: atom_id res chain seq x y z
N MET A 1 57.15 53.46 39.39
CA MET A 1 56.79 52.55 38.27
C MET A 1 56.42 51.22 38.89
N THR A 2 55.12 50.92 39.02
CA THR A 2 54.63 49.68 39.63
C THR A 2 54.43 48.64 38.54
N THR A 3 55.35 47.67 38.44
CA THR A 3 55.20 46.49 37.58
C THR A 3 54.35 45.45 38.33
N SER A 4 53.06 45.42 38.05
CA SER A 4 52.14 44.40 38.57
C SER A 4 52.36 43.08 37.81
N SER A 5 52.84 42.04 38.51
CA SER A 5 53.06 40.71 37.92
C SER A 5 51.72 39.98 37.74
N THR A 6 51.28 39.83 36.49
CA THR A 6 50.04 39.15 36.07
C THR A 6 50.25 37.66 35.75
N TRP A 7 51.15 36.98 36.48
CA TRP A 7 51.38 35.54 36.30
C TRP A 7 50.15 34.66 36.57
N TRP A 8 49.22 35.10 37.43
CA TRP A 8 47.93 34.44 37.67
C TRP A 8 46.87 34.74 36.59
N ALA A 9 47.05 35.75 35.74
CA ALA A 9 46.03 36.14 34.76
C ALA A 9 45.95 35.16 33.58
N ILE A 10 47.07 34.53 33.22
CA ILE A 10 47.17 33.58 32.09
C ILE A 10 46.34 32.30 32.34
N PRO A 11 46.44 31.60 33.49
CA PRO A 11 45.61 30.41 33.72
C PRO A 11 44.11 30.73 33.83
N VAL A 12 43.74 31.91 34.35
CA VAL A 12 42.34 32.34 34.48
C VAL A 12 41.70 32.59 33.12
N THR A 13 42.41 33.24 32.20
CA THR A 13 41.89 33.48 30.84
C THR A 13 41.74 32.19 30.06
N VAL A 14 42.69 31.25 30.16
CA VAL A 14 42.59 29.94 29.51
C VAL A 14 41.41 29.14 30.05
N ALA A 15 41.22 29.08 31.38
CA ALA A 15 40.09 28.38 31.99
C ALA A 15 38.75 28.99 31.58
N SER A 16 38.66 30.33 31.48
CA SER A 16 37.46 31.03 31.03
C SER A 16 37.12 30.73 29.57
N VAL A 17 38.12 30.69 28.67
CA VAL A 17 37.91 30.34 27.26
C VAL A 17 37.45 28.89 27.11
N VAL A 18 38.05 27.97 27.86
CA VAL A 18 37.65 26.54 27.84
C VAL A 18 36.23 26.36 28.38
N ALA A 19 35.87 27.03 29.47
CA ALA A 19 34.51 26.98 30.02
C ALA A 19 33.48 27.56 29.06
N LEU A 20 33.81 28.66 28.37
CA LEU A 20 32.93 29.28 27.38
C LEU A 20 32.78 28.42 26.12
N ALA A 21 33.87 27.80 25.65
CA ALA A 21 33.84 26.85 24.55
C ALA A 21 33.00 25.60 24.91
N TYR A 22 33.15 25.07 26.12
CA TYR A 22 32.35 23.94 26.60
C TYR A 22 30.86 24.29 26.73
N ALA A 23 30.54 25.49 27.23
CA ALA A 23 29.16 25.98 27.31
C ALA A 23 28.54 26.17 25.92
N LEU A 24 29.29 26.70 24.95
CA LEU A 24 28.87 26.80 23.54
C LEU A 24 28.64 25.43 22.89
N VAL A 25 29.48 24.45 23.20
CA VAL A 25 29.30 23.07 22.72
C VAL A 25 28.06 22.45 23.35
N GLN A 26 27.87 22.55 24.67
CA GLN A 26 26.66 22.07 25.35
C GLN A 26 25.38 22.73 24.83
N LEU A 27 25.45 23.99 24.38
CA LEU A 27 24.32 24.72 23.84
C LEU A 27 24.02 24.38 22.36
N THR A 28 25.00 23.82 21.64
CA THR A 28 24.85 23.36 20.24
C THR A 28 24.60 21.85 20.11
N VAL A 29 24.86 21.08 21.17
CA VAL A 29 24.49 19.66 21.23
C VAL A 29 22.97 19.57 21.35
N GLU A 30 22.33 19.08 20.29
CA GLU A 30 20.89 18.78 20.32
C GLU A 30 20.57 17.86 21.50
N PRO A 31 19.52 18.14 22.27
CA PRO A 31 19.17 17.31 23.42
C PRO A 31 18.83 15.89 22.93
N GLU A 32 19.24 14.88 23.69
CA GLU A 32 19.02 13.45 23.39
C GLU A 32 17.54 13.13 23.08
N SER A 33 16.61 13.88 23.68
CA SER A 33 15.17 13.79 23.42
C SER A 33 14.79 14.13 21.98
N VAL A 34 15.45 15.13 21.36
CA VAL A 34 15.19 15.53 19.96
C VAL A 34 15.73 14.47 19.01
N GLN A 35 16.89 13.87 19.30
CA GLN A 35 17.43 12.78 18.50
C GLN A 35 16.53 11.54 18.56
N LYS A 36 16.08 11.15 19.76
CA LYS A 36 15.12 10.05 19.94
C LYS A 36 13.80 10.30 19.21
N LYS A 37 13.29 11.54 19.27
CA LYS A 37 12.10 11.95 18.54
C LYS A 37 12.28 11.83 17.03
N ARG A 38 13.38 12.37 16.47
CA ARG A 38 13.68 12.27 15.04
C ARG A 38 13.78 10.82 14.58
N HIS A 39 14.44 9.97 15.35
CA HIS A 39 14.52 8.54 15.05
C HIS A 39 13.14 7.88 15.08
N ALA A 40 12.33 8.12 16.12
CA ALA A 40 10.98 7.56 16.21
C ALA A 40 10.08 8.03 15.06
N MET A 41 10.16 9.31 14.68
CA MET A 41 9.44 9.86 13.53
C MET A 41 9.92 9.27 12.20
N HIS A 42 11.22 9.04 12.05
CA HIS A 42 11.77 8.36 10.88
C HIS A 42 11.23 6.93 10.77
N VAL A 43 11.24 6.17 11.87
CA VAL A 43 10.65 4.82 11.91
C VAL A 43 9.18 4.87 11.53
N LEU A 44 8.39 5.82 12.06
CA LEU A 44 6.99 5.96 11.66
C LEU A 44 6.82 6.27 10.17
N SER A 45 7.69 7.09 9.58
CA SER A 45 7.66 7.35 8.14
C SER A 45 8.00 6.11 7.30
N GLU A 46 8.91 5.26 7.77
CA GLU A 46 9.20 3.98 7.14
C GLU A 46 8.00 3.03 7.24
N VAL A 47 7.37 2.95 8.41
CA VAL A 47 6.18 2.11 8.60
C VAL A 47 5.02 2.62 7.74
N GLN A 48 4.87 3.93 7.59
CA GLN A 48 3.89 4.51 6.67
C GLN A 48 4.19 4.10 5.23
N ASN A 49 5.44 4.20 4.76
CA ASN A 49 5.80 3.74 3.42
C ASN A 49 5.51 2.24 3.22
N ILE A 50 5.83 1.40 4.22
CA ILE A 50 5.52 -0.03 4.16
C ILE A 50 4.00 -0.21 4.08
N SER A 51 3.24 0.47 4.95
CA SER A 51 1.78 0.45 4.91
C SER A 51 1.24 0.85 3.54
N ASP A 52 1.74 1.90 2.92
CA ASP A 52 1.33 2.35 1.58
C ASP A 52 1.60 1.28 0.52
N THR A 53 2.71 0.52 0.63
CA THR A 53 2.96 -0.61 -0.28
C THR A 53 1.97 -1.76 -0.08
N VAL A 54 1.58 -2.06 1.16
CA VAL A 54 0.59 -3.11 1.46
C VAL A 54 -0.80 -2.67 0.99
N VAL A 55 -1.13 -1.38 1.13
CA VAL A 55 -2.37 -0.80 0.58
C VAL A 55 -2.39 -0.89 -0.94
N ALA A 56 -1.29 -0.60 -1.63
CA ALA A 56 -1.23 -0.80 -3.08
C ALA A 56 -1.47 -2.26 -3.50
N LYS A 57 -0.99 -3.23 -2.71
CA LYS A 57 -1.31 -4.66 -2.93
C LYS A 57 -2.80 -4.94 -2.69
N LEU A 58 -3.42 -4.30 -1.70
CA LEU A 58 -4.85 -4.42 -1.40
C LEU A 58 -5.70 -3.90 -2.56
N ASP A 59 -5.34 -2.75 -3.13
CA ASP A 59 -6.08 -2.15 -4.25
C ASP A 59 -6.03 -3.07 -5.49
N VAL A 60 -4.87 -3.66 -5.78
CA VAL A 60 -4.74 -4.65 -6.86
C VAL A 60 -5.61 -5.89 -6.57
N LEU A 61 -5.61 -6.36 -5.33
CA LEU A 61 -6.42 -7.50 -4.91
C LEU A 61 -7.93 -7.21 -5.04
N GLU A 62 -8.36 -6.01 -4.68
CA GLU A 62 -9.74 -5.57 -4.84
C GLU A 62 -10.17 -5.59 -6.31
N VAL A 63 -9.33 -5.09 -7.21
CA VAL A 63 -9.58 -5.10 -8.66
C VAL A 63 -9.69 -6.55 -9.18
N ASP A 64 -8.79 -7.43 -8.77
CA ASP A 64 -8.80 -8.85 -9.17
C ASP A 64 -10.09 -9.55 -8.74
N VAL A 65 -10.57 -9.27 -7.51
CA VAL A 65 -11.83 -9.82 -6.98
C VAL A 65 -13.04 -9.30 -7.75
N HIS A 66 -13.10 -8.00 -8.04
CA HIS A 66 -14.19 -7.42 -8.82
C HIS A 66 -14.25 -8.00 -10.24
N HIS A 67 -13.10 -8.12 -10.92
CA HIS A 67 -13.05 -8.73 -12.24
C HIS A 67 -13.51 -10.20 -12.22
N LEU A 68 -13.18 -10.98 -11.18
CA LEU A 68 -13.73 -12.33 -11.02
C LEU A 68 -15.24 -12.34 -10.85
N LEU A 69 -15.79 -11.48 -9.99
CA LEU A 69 -17.23 -11.40 -9.75
C LEU A 69 -18.00 -10.99 -11.02
N ASP A 70 -17.46 -10.03 -11.78
CA ASP A 70 -18.04 -9.59 -13.05
C ASP A 70 -17.99 -10.71 -14.11
N SER A 71 -16.88 -11.44 -14.18
CA SER A 71 -16.77 -12.61 -15.07
C SER A 71 -17.77 -13.71 -14.71
N ALA A 72 -17.96 -13.99 -13.42
CA ALA A 72 -18.94 -14.98 -12.95
C ALA A 72 -20.38 -14.56 -13.26
N LYS A 73 -20.66 -13.25 -13.26
CA LYS A 73 -21.98 -12.71 -13.62
C LYS A 73 -22.26 -12.77 -15.11
N ALA A 74 -21.23 -12.60 -15.96
CA ALA A 74 -21.34 -12.71 -17.41
C ALA A 74 -21.64 -14.15 -17.88
N ASP A 75 -21.19 -15.15 -17.13
CA ASP A 75 -21.44 -16.59 -17.40
C ASP A 75 -22.83 -17.09 -16.94
N SER A 76 -23.68 -16.21 -16.41
CA SER A 76 -25.10 -16.52 -16.15
C SER A 76 -25.80 -16.91 -17.47
N PRO A 77 -26.55 -18.03 -17.52
CA PRO A 77 -26.97 -18.64 -18.78
C PRO A 77 -28.02 -17.76 -19.46
N ASN A 78 -27.56 -16.97 -20.44
CA ASN A 78 -28.45 -16.51 -21.49
C ASN A 78 -28.95 -17.75 -22.23
N ASP A 79 -30.26 -17.93 -22.25
CA ASP A 79 -30.99 -18.90 -23.07
C ASP A 79 -30.53 -18.83 -24.53
N VAL A 80 -29.52 -19.62 -24.87
CA VAL A 80 -29.13 -19.84 -26.26
C VAL A 80 -29.95 -21.03 -26.75
N PRO A 81 -30.93 -20.83 -27.66
CA PRO A 81 -31.67 -21.93 -28.22
C PRO A 81 -30.71 -22.81 -29.02
N LEU A 82 -30.86 -24.13 -28.83
CA LEU A 82 -30.13 -25.24 -29.42
C LEU A 82 -29.10 -24.86 -30.50
N ASN A 83 -27.84 -25.21 -30.17
CA ASN A 83 -26.68 -25.33 -31.05
C ASN A 83 -27.01 -25.33 -32.56
N SER A 84 -26.95 -24.14 -33.16
CA SER A 84 -27.23 -23.86 -34.58
C SER A 84 -25.95 -23.96 -35.42
N TYR A 85 -25.10 -24.92 -35.08
CA TYR A 85 -23.89 -25.20 -35.84
C TYR A 85 -24.28 -25.93 -37.14
N TYR A 86 -24.46 -25.12 -38.19
CA TYR A 86 -24.75 -25.53 -39.58
C TYR A 86 -26.06 -26.30 -39.80
N HIS A 87 -27.18 -25.58 -39.79
CA HIS A 87 -28.45 -26.09 -40.32
C HIS A 87 -28.74 -25.49 -41.70
N PHE A 88 -28.96 -26.37 -42.68
CA PHE A 88 -29.56 -26.02 -43.96
C PHE A 88 -31.04 -26.38 -43.90
N ASP A 89 -31.91 -25.55 -44.47
CA ASP A 89 -33.29 -25.94 -44.64
C ASP A 89 -33.40 -27.11 -45.64
N SER A 90 -34.53 -27.83 -45.65
CA SER A 90 -34.74 -28.95 -46.60
C SER A 90 -34.72 -28.53 -48.08
N THR A 91 -34.60 -27.23 -48.36
CA THR A 91 -34.43 -26.64 -49.70
C THR A 91 -32.98 -26.28 -50.02
N GLY A 92 -32.03 -26.59 -49.13
CA GLY A 92 -30.59 -26.40 -49.32
C GLY A 92 -30.10 -24.98 -49.03
N LYS A 93 -30.94 -24.11 -48.47
CA LYS A 93 -30.56 -22.74 -48.11
C LYS A 93 -30.01 -22.72 -46.68
N LYS A 94 -28.84 -22.10 -46.52
CA LYS A 94 -28.20 -21.93 -45.20
C LYS A 94 -29.08 -21.05 -44.33
N LEU A 95 -29.51 -21.56 -43.19
CA LEU A 95 -30.17 -20.75 -42.17
C LEU A 95 -29.12 -19.81 -41.57
N LYS A 96 -29.48 -18.53 -41.39
CA LYS A 96 -28.57 -17.52 -40.83
C LYS A 96 -28.08 -17.98 -39.45
N SER A 97 -26.78 -18.19 -39.33
CA SER A 97 -26.14 -18.53 -38.06
C SER A 97 -25.78 -17.27 -37.29
N LYS A 98 -25.60 -17.41 -35.98
CA LYS A 98 -25.04 -16.36 -35.11
C LYS A 98 -23.68 -15.86 -35.60
N TRP A 99 -22.91 -16.74 -36.25
CA TRP A 99 -21.61 -16.43 -36.85
C TRP A 99 -21.71 -15.65 -38.16
N ASP A 100 -22.85 -15.71 -38.86
CA ASP A 100 -23.04 -14.95 -40.11
C ASP A 100 -23.32 -13.45 -39.84
N SER A 101 -23.64 -13.10 -38.59
CA SER A 101 -23.87 -11.72 -38.12
C SER A 101 -22.75 -11.19 -37.22
N TYR A 102 -21.73 -12.00 -36.92
CA TYR A 102 -20.63 -11.59 -36.06
C TYR A 102 -19.62 -10.79 -36.88
N ASP A 103 -19.45 -9.52 -36.52
CA ASP A 103 -18.50 -8.62 -37.16
C ASP A 103 -17.12 -8.80 -36.49
N VAL A 104 -16.30 -9.63 -37.11
CA VAL A 104 -14.96 -9.97 -36.60
C VAL A 104 -14.09 -8.73 -36.51
N ASP A 105 -14.24 -7.78 -37.43
CA ASP A 105 -13.40 -6.58 -37.49
C ASP A 105 -13.75 -5.62 -36.34
N ALA A 106 -15.05 -5.42 -36.06
CA ALA A 106 -15.49 -4.60 -34.93
C ALA A 106 -15.12 -5.18 -33.56
N GLU A 107 -14.95 -6.50 -33.46
CA GLU A 107 -14.54 -7.17 -32.23
C GLU A 107 -13.02 -7.18 -32.08
N LEU A 108 -12.28 -7.23 -33.19
CA LEU A 108 -10.83 -7.05 -33.20
C LEU A 108 -10.44 -5.63 -32.76
N ASP A 109 -11.17 -4.61 -33.23
CA ASP A 109 -10.95 -3.21 -32.82
C ASP A 109 -11.15 -3.00 -31.30
N LYS A 110 -12.11 -3.70 -30.68
CA LYS A 110 -12.30 -3.67 -29.21
C LYS A 110 -11.12 -4.30 -28.46
N VAL A 111 -10.55 -5.37 -29.01
CA VAL A 111 -9.37 -6.02 -28.43
C VAL A 111 -8.14 -5.12 -28.53
N ASP A 112 -7.99 -4.40 -29.65
CA ASP A 112 -6.89 -3.46 -29.85
C ASP A 112 -7.01 -2.23 -28.92
N ASP A 113 -8.21 -1.70 -28.66
CA ASP A 113 -8.44 -0.66 -27.65
C ASP A 113 -8.21 -1.17 -26.21
N ASP A 114 -8.59 -2.42 -25.92
CA ASP A 114 -8.38 -3.09 -24.63
C ASP A 114 -6.91 -3.52 -24.38
N THR A 115 -6.02 -3.46 -25.39
CA THR A 115 -4.59 -3.80 -25.19
C THR A 115 -3.81 -2.77 -24.36
N SER A 116 -4.45 -1.65 -23.99
CA SER A 116 -3.94 -0.73 -22.98
C SER A 116 -4.17 -1.20 -21.53
N SER A 117 -4.94 -2.27 -21.31
CA SER A 117 -5.25 -2.80 -19.98
C SER A 117 -4.21 -3.85 -19.52
N PRO A 118 -3.71 -3.78 -18.27
CA PRO A 118 -2.65 -4.67 -17.80
C PRO A 118 -3.13 -6.13 -17.76
N ARG A 119 -2.24 -7.03 -18.22
CA ARG A 119 -2.38 -8.49 -18.30
C ARG A 119 -3.28 -9.08 -17.21
N ARG A 120 -4.40 -9.67 -17.64
CA ARG A 120 -5.33 -10.49 -16.84
C ARG A 120 -4.57 -11.51 -15.96
N PRO A 121 -4.48 -11.32 -14.63
CA PRO A 121 -4.16 -12.43 -13.77
C PRO A 121 -5.44 -13.26 -13.67
N THR A 122 -5.49 -14.41 -14.31
CA THR A 122 -6.52 -15.42 -14.02
C THR A 122 -6.16 -16.07 -12.67
N SER A 123 -6.07 -15.27 -11.61
CA SER A 123 -5.86 -15.80 -10.28
C SER A 123 -7.10 -16.59 -9.89
N SER A 124 -6.91 -17.87 -9.60
CA SER A 124 -7.99 -18.72 -9.09
C SER A 124 -8.58 -18.09 -7.82
N PRO A 125 -9.89 -18.25 -7.54
CA PRO A 125 -10.49 -17.78 -6.29
C PRO A 125 -9.72 -18.25 -5.05
N ASP A 126 -9.16 -19.46 -5.08
CA ASP A 126 -8.33 -19.98 -3.98
C ASP A 126 -6.99 -19.24 -3.82
N GLN A 127 -6.42 -18.74 -4.92
CA GLN A 127 -5.21 -17.91 -4.86
C GLN A 127 -5.51 -16.53 -4.26
N LEU A 128 -6.65 -15.94 -4.60
CA LEU A 128 -7.07 -14.67 -4.01
C LEU A 128 -7.37 -14.81 -2.53
N ARG A 129 -8.03 -15.89 -2.10
CA ARG A 129 -8.24 -16.20 -0.68
C ARG A 129 -6.93 -16.29 0.09
N ARG A 130 -5.90 -16.92 -0.49
CA ARG A 130 -4.55 -16.96 0.11
C ARG A 130 -3.93 -15.57 0.21
N LYS A 131 -4.01 -14.76 -0.85
CA LYS A 131 -3.50 -13.39 -0.86
C LYS A 131 -4.19 -12.51 0.18
N VAL A 132 -5.51 -12.63 0.34
CA VAL A 132 -6.27 -11.93 1.40
C VAL A 132 -5.69 -12.27 2.78
N GLY A 133 -5.48 -13.56 3.08
CA GLY A 133 -4.92 -13.98 4.37
C GLY A 133 -3.46 -13.57 4.58
N GLU A 134 -2.66 -13.55 3.51
CA GLU A 134 -1.28 -13.03 3.56
C GLU A 134 -1.27 -11.54 3.88
N LEU A 135 -2.14 -10.76 3.25
CA LEU A 135 -2.24 -9.32 3.48
C LEU A 135 -2.79 -8.98 4.87
N GLU A 136 -3.74 -9.77 5.37
CA GLU A 136 -4.22 -9.71 6.76
C GLU A 136 -3.04 -9.87 7.73
N HIS A 137 -2.16 -10.85 7.48
CA HIS A 137 -0.96 -11.04 8.29
C HIS A 137 0.08 -9.92 8.16
N GLU A 138 0.26 -9.34 6.96
CA GLU A 138 1.14 -8.18 6.76
C GLU A 138 0.65 -6.97 7.57
N PHE A 139 -0.65 -6.67 7.56
CA PHE A 139 -1.22 -5.58 8.37
C PHE A 139 -1.09 -5.83 9.87
N GLU A 140 -1.34 -7.06 10.33
CA GLU A 140 -1.15 -7.42 11.74
C GLU A 140 0.32 -7.32 12.18
N ALA A 141 1.26 -7.68 11.30
CA ALA A 141 2.69 -7.50 11.57
C ALA A 141 3.06 -6.01 11.69
N ILE A 142 2.48 -5.14 10.85
CA ILE A 142 2.64 -3.69 10.94
C ILE A 142 2.09 -3.16 12.27
N LEU A 143 0.89 -3.58 12.67
CA LEU A 143 0.29 -3.19 13.95
C LEU A 143 1.14 -3.64 15.14
N ALA A 144 1.59 -4.90 15.14
CA ALA A 144 2.47 -5.43 16.16
C ALA A 144 3.80 -4.65 16.25
N TYR A 145 4.35 -4.24 15.11
CA TYR A 145 5.55 -3.39 15.09
C TYR A 145 5.26 -1.99 15.64
N LEU A 146 4.15 -1.36 15.26
CA LEU A 146 3.74 -0.05 15.75
C LEU A 146 3.57 -0.02 17.28
N ASP A 147 3.10 -1.11 17.89
CA ASP A 147 2.98 -1.23 19.34
C ASP A 147 4.33 -1.15 20.07
N THR A 148 5.42 -1.55 19.41
CA THR A 148 6.77 -1.45 19.97
C THR A 148 7.32 -0.02 19.94
N VAL A 149 6.84 0.82 19.03
CA VAL A 149 7.32 2.20 18.85
C VAL A 149 6.87 3.06 20.03
N ARG A 150 7.81 3.60 20.80
CA ARG A 150 7.55 4.57 21.89
C ARG A 150 8.09 5.94 21.53
N GLY A 151 7.42 7.00 21.97
CA GLY A 151 7.85 8.37 21.73
C GLY A 151 7.04 9.41 22.47
N ASP A 152 7.24 10.66 22.06
CA ASP A 152 6.53 11.82 22.58
C ASP A 152 5.07 11.88 22.06
N GLU A 153 4.37 12.96 22.39
CA GLU A 153 2.97 13.15 22.03
C GLU A 153 2.74 13.15 20.51
N GLU A 154 3.67 13.72 19.71
CA GLU A 154 3.56 13.73 18.25
C GLU A 154 3.70 12.32 17.67
N VAL A 155 4.71 11.56 18.11
CA VAL A 155 4.88 10.15 17.72
C VAL A 155 3.63 9.34 18.08
N ARG A 156 3.04 9.60 19.25
CA ARG A 156 1.80 8.94 19.69
C ARG A 156 0.61 9.26 18.79
N ILE A 157 0.47 10.52 18.36
CA ILE A 157 -0.61 10.97 17.48
C ILE A 157 -0.49 10.27 16.12
N VAL A 158 0.69 10.31 15.50
CA VAL A 158 0.92 9.70 14.17
C VAL A 158 0.71 8.19 14.22
N ARG A 159 1.27 7.52 15.25
CA ARG A 159 1.04 6.08 15.46
C ARG A 159 -0.45 5.76 15.58
N LYS A 160 -1.21 6.56 16.34
CA LYS A 160 -2.66 6.34 16.50
C LYS A 160 -3.42 6.55 15.20
N GLN A 161 -3.05 7.56 14.40
CA GLN A 161 -3.66 7.79 13.10
C GLN A 161 -3.43 6.60 12.17
N LEU A 162 -2.20 6.07 12.13
CA LEU A 162 -1.87 4.92 11.30
C LEU A 162 -2.60 3.65 11.75
N VAL A 163 -2.62 3.38 13.06
CA VAL A 163 -3.39 2.24 13.62
C VAL A 163 -4.88 2.38 13.31
N GLY A 164 -5.44 3.59 13.41
CA GLY A 164 -6.84 3.85 13.05
C GLY A 164 -7.12 3.59 11.58
N ALA A 165 -6.26 4.07 10.68
CA ALA A 165 -6.38 3.81 9.24
C ALA A 165 -6.36 2.30 8.93
N ILE A 166 -5.42 1.56 9.54
CA ILE A 166 -5.30 0.11 9.32
C ILE A 166 -6.55 -0.63 9.84
N ASN A 167 -6.95 -0.41 11.08
CA ASN A 167 -8.06 -1.13 11.69
C ASN A 167 -9.41 -0.75 11.07
N ASP A 168 -9.68 0.53 10.88
CA ASP A 168 -11.00 1.02 10.50
C ASP A 168 -11.24 0.94 8.99
N THR A 169 -10.16 0.92 8.18
CA THR A 169 -10.26 0.96 6.71
C THR A 169 -9.74 -0.32 6.08
N TYR A 170 -8.47 -0.67 6.29
CA TYR A 170 -7.82 -1.74 5.52
C TYR A 170 -8.22 -3.15 5.97
N LEU A 171 -8.34 -3.40 7.27
CA LEU A 171 -8.83 -4.70 7.76
C LEU A 171 -10.32 -4.90 7.44
N VAL A 172 -11.14 -3.85 7.55
CA VAL A 172 -12.56 -3.91 7.19
C VAL A 172 -12.76 -4.21 5.70
N THR A 173 -11.94 -3.62 4.83
CA THR A 173 -12.00 -3.89 3.39
C THR A 173 -11.53 -5.30 3.06
N LEU A 174 -10.50 -5.82 3.73
CA LEU A 174 -10.08 -7.22 3.62
C LEU A 174 -11.18 -8.19 4.06
N ASP A 175 -11.85 -7.94 5.18
CA ASP A 175 -12.98 -8.75 5.65
C ASP A 175 -14.14 -8.77 4.65
N ARG A 176 -14.42 -7.62 4.02
CA ARG A 176 -15.41 -7.52 2.94
C ARG A 176 -15.00 -8.39 1.73
N LEU A 177 -13.75 -8.29 1.27
CA LEU A 177 -13.24 -9.09 0.16
C LEU A 177 -13.29 -10.59 0.47
N LYS A 178 -12.89 -10.96 1.69
CA LYS A 178 -12.97 -12.34 2.22
C LYS A 178 -14.40 -12.87 2.17
N GLY A 179 -15.39 -12.05 2.56
CA GLY A 179 -16.81 -12.39 2.48
C GLY A 179 -17.34 -12.55 1.06
N GLN A 180 -16.85 -11.76 0.10
CA GLN A 180 -17.20 -11.90 -1.32
C GLN A 180 -16.58 -13.13 -1.98
N LEU A 181 -15.40 -13.54 -1.50
CA LEU A 181 -14.68 -14.71 -1.97
C LEU A 181 -15.15 -16.00 -1.32
N ALA A 182 -15.92 -15.98 -0.23
CA ALA A 182 -16.37 -17.16 0.54
C ALA A 182 -17.46 -17.95 -0.18
#